data_AF-A0A9N9IW78-F1
#
_entry.id   AF-A0A9N9IW78-F1
#
_cell.length_a   1.000
_cell.length_b   1.000
_cell.length_c   1.000
_cell.angle_alpha   90.00
_cell.angle_beta   90.00
_cell.angle_gamma   90.00
#
_symmetry.space_group_name_H-M   'P 1'
#
loop_
_entity.id
_entity.type
_entity.pdbx_description
1 polymer ?
#
loop_
_entity_poly.entity_id
_entity_poly.type
_entity_poly.pdbx_seq_one_letter_code
_entity_poly.pdbx_strand_id
1 'polypeptide(L)'
;TLERVEKYTQEAAHKAASHELLLIEEPGYLEAEGIEKTFNITQKKLKEQLDESSAKKIFDLQLTTFGPYSLDYTLIGGRKGHLATRDWQENKPGCEIHVKETVRD
;
A
#
# COMPACT_ATOMS: atom_id res chain seq x y z
N THR A 1 -43.16 5.77 -8.80
CA THR A 1 -42.87 5.77 -10.25
C THR A 1 -41.37 5.78 -10.44
N LEU A 2 -40.89 5.25 -11.56
CA LEU A 2 -39.46 5.21 -11.93
C LEU A 2 -38.78 6.58 -11.81
N GLU A 3 -39.49 7.65 -12.18
CA GLU A 3 -39.03 9.05 -12.09
C GLU A 3 -38.62 9.49 -10.68
N ARG A 4 -39.31 9.01 -9.64
CA ARG A 4 -38.96 9.34 -8.25
C ARG A 4 -37.63 8.69 -7.83
N VAL A 5 -37.36 7.50 -8.38
CA VAL A 5 -36.10 6.78 -8.14
C VAL A 5 -34.97 7.48 -8.89
N GLU A 6 -35.16 7.85 -10.15
CA GLU A 6 -34.17 8.61 -10.93
C GLU A 6 -33.80 9.95 -10.28
N LYS A 7 -34.79 10.70 -9.81
CA LYS A 7 -34.52 11.97 -9.13
C LYS A 7 -33.70 11.75 -7.86
N TYR A 8 -34.04 10.74 -7.08
CA TYR A 8 -33.32 10.40 -5.86
C TYR A 8 -31.88 9.93 -6.15
N THR A 9 -31.66 9.11 -7.18
CA THR A 9 -30.31 8.68 -7.56
C THR A 9 -29.46 9.84 -8.07
N GLN A 10 -30.06 10.77 -8.82
CA GLN A 10 -29.37 11.96 -9.31
C GLN A 10 -28.99 12.90 -8.16
N GLU A 11 -29.90 13.14 -7.21
CA GLU A 11 -29.62 13.91 -5.99
C GLU A 11 -28.52 13.24 -5.14
N ALA A 12 -28.56 11.91 -5.01
CA ALA A 12 -27.53 11.15 -4.30
C ALA A 12 -26.16 11.25 -4.98
N ALA A 13 -26.10 11.15 -6.31
CA ALA A 13 -24.87 11.30 -7.08
C ALA A 13 -24.29 12.71 -6.98
N HIS A 14 -25.13 13.74 -7.10
CA HIS A 14 -24.70 15.13 -6.94
C HIS A 14 -24.16 15.40 -5.53
N LYS A 15 -24.86 14.85 -4.52
CA LYS A 15 -24.41 14.95 -3.14
C LYS A 15 -23.09 14.23 -2.94
N ALA A 16 -22.91 13.03 -3.48
CA ALA A 16 -21.65 12.28 -3.42
C ALA A 16 -20.49 13.07 -4.05
N ALA A 17 -20.67 13.62 -5.26
CA ALA A 17 -19.65 14.43 -5.92
C ALA A 17 -19.30 15.70 -5.13
N SER A 18 -20.30 16.34 -4.50
CA SER A 18 -20.05 17.51 -3.64
C SER A 18 -19.22 17.16 -2.38
N HIS A 19 -19.23 15.91 -1.92
CA HIS A 19 -18.41 15.47 -0.78
C HIS A 19 -16.93 15.30 -1.15
N GLU A 20 -16.56 15.22 -2.44
CA GLU A 20 -15.15 15.16 -2.84
C GLU A 20 -14.39 16.43 -2.42
N LEU A 21 -15.08 17.58 -2.34
CA LEU A 21 -14.51 18.84 -1.83
C LEU A 21 -14.13 18.79 -0.35
N LEU A 22 -14.66 17.82 0.42
CA LEU A 22 -14.34 17.63 1.83
C LEU A 22 -13.15 16.69 2.03
N LEU A 23 -12.57 16.14 0.96
CA LEU A 23 -11.40 15.30 1.04
C LEU A 23 -10.19 16.14 1.48
N ILE A 24 -9.61 15.78 2.61
CA ILE A 24 -8.49 16.52 3.23
C ILE A 24 -7.15 16.11 2.59
N GLU A 25 -7.08 14.90 2.05
CA GLU A 25 -5.87 14.34 1.47
C GLU A 25 -5.85 14.52 -0.04
N GLU A 26 -4.69 14.92 -0.56
CA GLU A 26 -4.42 14.94 -2.00
C GLU A 26 -3.60 13.72 -2.40
N PRO A 27 -3.82 13.17 -3.61
CA PRO A 27 -3.02 12.07 -4.11
C PRO A 27 -1.56 12.51 -4.31
N GLY A 28 -0.62 11.71 -3.83
CA GLY A 28 0.80 11.93 -4.08
C GLY A 28 1.17 11.69 -5.55
N TYR A 29 2.10 12.48 -6.07
CA TYR A 29 2.64 12.34 -7.42
C TYR A 29 4.15 12.61 -7.44
N LEU A 30 4.81 12.16 -8.51
CA LEU A 30 6.23 12.42 -8.77
C LEU A 30 6.36 13.07 -10.15
N GLU A 31 6.70 14.35 -10.17
CA GLU A 31 6.95 15.11 -11.38
C GLU A 31 8.47 15.33 -11.54
N ALA A 32 8.97 15.15 -12.75
CA ALA A 32 10.38 15.37 -13.03
C ALA A 32 10.60 16.77 -13.61
N GLU A 33 11.67 17.43 -13.17
CA GLU A 33 12.02 18.75 -13.66
C GLU A 33 12.83 18.66 -14.97
N GLY A 34 12.36 19.36 -16.00
CA GLY A 34 13.11 19.60 -17.25
C GLY A 34 13.52 18.33 -18.00
N ILE A 35 14.75 17.87 -17.76
CA ILE A 35 15.41 16.77 -18.50
C ILE A 35 15.49 15.49 -17.65
N GLU A 36 15.21 15.56 -16.34
CA GLU A 36 15.23 14.37 -15.48
C GLU A 36 14.08 13.42 -15.88
N LYS A 37 14.35 12.11 -15.86
CA LYS A 37 13.34 11.09 -16.13
C LYS A 37 12.90 10.48 -14.81
N THR A 38 11.60 10.36 -14.57
CA THR A 38 11.03 9.87 -13.30
C THR A 38 11.56 8.49 -12.88
N PHE A 39 11.85 7.60 -13.83
CA PHE A 39 12.41 6.27 -13.54
C PHE A 39 13.85 6.27 -13.03
N ASN A 40 14.60 7.38 -13.17
CA ASN A 40 15.96 7.51 -12.63
C ASN A 40 15.98 7.91 -11.15
N ILE A 41 14.83 8.25 -10.58
CA ILE A 41 14.73 8.70 -9.19
C ILE A 41 14.85 7.47 -8.27
N THR A 42 15.87 7.48 -7.41
CA THR A 42 16.17 6.34 -6.51
C THR A 42 15.33 6.36 -5.24
N GLN A 43 15.08 5.18 -4.64
CA GLN A 43 14.41 5.05 -3.34
C GLN A 43 15.11 5.84 -2.22
N LYS A 44 16.44 5.99 -2.31
CA LYS A 44 17.21 6.83 -1.38
C LYS A 44 16.84 8.31 -1.52
N LYS A 45 16.84 8.83 -2.76
CA LYS A 45 16.45 10.23 -3.05
C LYS A 45 15.00 10.49 -2.65
N LEU A 46 14.09 9.53 -2.86
CA LEU A 46 12.69 9.63 -2.40
C LEU A 46 12.61 9.74 -0.87
N LYS A 47 13.32 8.87 -0.14
CA LYS A 47 13.32 8.87 1.32
C LYS A 47 13.80 10.18 1.93
N GLU A 48 14.73 10.87 1.27
CA GLU A 48 15.26 12.18 1.70
C GLU A 48 14.28 13.34 1.48
N GLN A 49 13.30 13.19 0.56
CA GLN A 49 12.32 14.22 0.21
C GLN A 49 10.94 14.00 0.85
N LEU A 50 10.69 12.81 1.40
CA LEU A 50 9.44 12.47 2.08
C LEU A 50 9.44 12.93 3.54
N ASP A 51 8.25 13.08 4.11
CA ASP A 51 8.06 13.29 5.53
C ASP A 51 8.53 12.06 6.34
N GLU A 52 8.84 12.26 7.62
CA GLU A 52 9.40 11.20 8.48
C GLU A 52 8.47 9.97 8.60
N SER A 53 7.14 10.16 8.58
CA SER A 53 6.18 9.06 8.68
C SER A 53 6.20 8.20 7.43
N SER A 54 6.20 8.82 6.25
CA SER A 54 6.33 8.11 4.98
C SER A 54 7.71 7.48 4.79
N ALA A 55 8.78 8.16 5.18
CA ALA A 55 10.14 7.66 5.10
C ALA A 55 10.37 6.41 5.98
N LYS A 56 9.68 6.29 7.12
CA LYS A 56 9.70 5.10 8.00
C LYS A 56 9.06 3.87 7.36
N LYS A 57 8.11 4.04 6.44
CA LYS A 57 7.46 2.93 5.71
C LYS A 57 8.38 2.30 4.66
N ILE A 58 9.48 2.97 4.31
CA ILE A 58 10.53 2.42 3.42
C ILE A 58 11.53 1.63 4.29
N PHE A 59 11.32 0.32 4.37
CA PHE A 59 12.18 -0.62 5.09
C PHE A 59 12.46 -1.88 4.25
N ASP A 60 13.47 -2.64 4.67
CA ASP A 60 13.87 -3.90 4.07
C ASP A 60 13.79 -5.01 5.13
N LEU A 61 13.24 -6.18 4.74
CA LEU A 61 13.18 -7.37 5.59
C LEU A 61 14.14 -8.43 5.08
N GLN A 62 15.23 -8.63 5.84
CA GLN A 62 16.26 -9.61 5.48
C GLN A 62 15.85 -11.03 5.91
N LEU A 63 15.07 -11.71 5.07
CA LEU A 63 14.57 -13.06 5.29
C LEU A 63 15.21 -14.07 4.32
N THR A 64 16.44 -14.52 4.61
CA THR A 64 17.23 -15.34 3.67
C THR A 64 17.03 -16.85 3.79
N THR A 65 16.41 -17.33 4.87
CA THR A 65 16.46 -18.75 5.26
C THR A 65 15.41 -19.62 4.56
N PHE A 66 14.18 -19.12 4.40
CA PHE A 66 13.01 -19.93 4.03
C PHE A 66 12.60 -19.83 2.55
N GLY A 67 13.57 -19.56 1.67
CA GLY A 67 13.36 -19.43 0.23
C GLY A 67 12.77 -18.08 -0.17
N PRO A 68 12.34 -17.91 -1.44
CA PRO A 68 11.69 -16.67 -1.87
C PRO A 68 10.38 -16.48 -1.11
N TYR A 69 10.07 -15.22 -0.79
CA TYR A 69 8.84 -14.83 -0.11
C TYR A 69 7.83 -14.26 -1.10
N SER A 70 6.59 -14.69 -0.95
CA SER A 70 5.41 -13.99 -1.48
C SER A 70 4.87 -13.06 -0.40
N LEU A 71 4.32 -11.92 -0.81
CA LEU A 71 3.77 -10.92 0.09
C LEU A 71 2.35 -10.56 -0.36
N ASP A 72 1.39 -10.83 0.52
CA ASP A 72 0.10 -10.15 0.54
C ASP A 72 0.18 -9.04 1.59
N TYR A 73 -0.56 -7.95 1.44
CA TYR A 73 -0.41 -6.74 2.25
C TYR A 73 -0.52 -6.98 3.77
N THR A 74 -1.01 -8.13 4.23
CA THR A 74 -1.05 -8.49 5.67
C THR A 74 -0.21 -9.71 6.05
N LEU A 75 0.29 -10.47 5.06
CA LEU A 75 0.91 -11.77 5.26
C LEU A 75 2.11 -11.98 4.32
N ILE A 76 3.19 -12.49 4.87
CA ILE A 76 4.36 -12.94 4.12
C ILE A 76 4.53 -14.45 4.23
N GLY A 77 4.82 -15.08 3.10
CA GLY A 77 4.96 -16.52 2.98
C GLY A 77 6.24 -16.90 2.26
N GLY A 78 7.20 -17.48 3.00
CA GLY A 78 8.40 -18.08 2.45
C GLY A 78 8.11 -19.47 1.90
N ARG A 79 8.57 -19.75 0.67
CA ARG A 79 8.32 -21.01 -0.04
C ARG A 79 8.66 -22.28 0.76
N LYS A 80 9.62 -22.22 1.70
CA LYS A 80 10.01 -23.37 2.55
C LYS A 80 9.17 -23.53 3.84
N GLY A 81 8.03 -22.86 3.95
CA GLY A 81 7.09 -23.10 5.05
C GLY A 81 7.05 -22.02 6.13
N HIS A 82 7.69 -20.87 5.93
CA HIS A 82 7.62 -19.77 6.90
C HIS A 82 6.45 -18.86 6.56
N LEU A 83 5.52 -18.68 7.48
CA LEU A 83 4.38 -17.77 7.35
C LEU A 83 4.49 -16.75 8.48
N ALA A 84 4.38 -15.47 8.15
CA ALA A 84 4.31 -14.43 9.16
C ALA A 84 3.29 -13.36 8.78
N THR A 85 2.58 -12.85 9.78
CA THR A 85 1.76 -11.64 9.67
C THR A 85 2.45 -10.49 10.38
N ARG A 86 2.27 -9.28 9.87
CA ARG A 86 2.92 -8.09 10.43
C ARG A 86 2.00 -6.89 10.35
N ASP A 87 1.99 -6.10 11.41
CA ASP A 87 1.54 -4.72 11.32
C ASP A 87 2.66 -3.90 10.67
N TRP A 88 2.44 -3.46 9.43
CA TRP A 88 3.43 -2.69 8.66
C TRP A 88 3.54 -1.23 9.09
N GLN A 89 2.53 -0.68 9.77
CA GLN A 89 2.58 0.69 10.28
C GLN A 89 3.40 0.76 11.55
N GLU A 90 3.12 -0.13 12.51
CA GLU A 90 3.84 -0.18 13.79
C GLU A 90 5.09 -1.06 13.75
N ASN A 91 5.32 -1.75 12.62
CA ASN A 91 6.40 -2.70 12.41
C ASN A 91 6.42 -3.82 13.48
N LYS A 92 5.24 -4.27 13.91
CA LYS A 92 5.07 -5.31 14.94
C LYS A 92 4.74 -6.66 14.31
N PRO A 93 5.44 -7.75 14.66
CA PRO A 93 5.04 -9.08 14.23
C PRO A 93 3.70 -9.45 14.89
N GLY A 94 2.77 -9.98 14.10
CA GLY A 94 1.49 -10.48 14.60
C GLY A 94 1.60 -11.94 15.00
N CYS A 95 1.70 -12.82 14.01
CA CYS A 95 1.84 -14.26 14.18
C CYS A 95 2.95 -14.77 13.27
N GLU A 96 3.75 -15.72 13.75
CA GLU A 96 4.82 -16.37 12.99
C GLU A 96 4.70 -17.89 13.16
N ILE A 97 4.58 -18.61 12.04
CA ILE A 97 4.35 -20.06 12.02
C ILE A 97 5.26 -20.69 10.98
N HIS A 98 5.81 -21.85 11.31
CA HIS A 98 6.55 -22.68 10.38
C HIS A 98 5.78 -23.97 10.08
N VAL A 99 5.19 -24.08 8.88
CA VAL A 99 4.32 -25.21 8.47
C VAL A 99 5.09 -26.42 7.94
N LYS A 100 6.41 -26.33 7.76
CA LYS A 100 7.32 -27.41 7.29
C LYS A 100 6.96 -28.01 5.93
N GLU A 101 6.07 -27.36 5.19
CA GLU A 101 5.64 -27.72 3.86
C GLU A 101 5.89 -26.58 2.88
N THR A 102 5.70 -26.83 1.58
CA THR A 102 5.91 -25.80 0.56
C THR A 102 4.72 -24.86 0.51
N VAL A 103 4.95 -23.59 0.79
CA VAL A 103 3.95 -22.52 0.63
C VAL A 103 3.89 -22.11 -0.85
N ARG A 104 2.67 -21.91 -1.36
CA ARG A 104 2.40 -21.45 -2.73
C ARG A 104 1.51 -20.21 -2.65
N ASP A 105 1.73 -19.30 -3.59
CA ASP A 105 0.90 -18.12 -3.87
C ASP A 105 -0.34 -18.53 -4.68
#